data_AF-A0A3M1UJL4-F1
#
_entry.id   AF-A0A3M1UJL4-F1
#
_cell.length_a   1.000
_cell.length_b   1.000
_cell.length_c   1.000
_cell.angle_alpha   90.00
_cell.angle_beta   90.00
_cell.angle_gamma   90.00
#
_symmetry.space_group_name_H-M   'P 1'
#
loop_
_entity.id
_entity.type
_entity.pdbx_description
1 polymer ?
#
loop_
_entity_poly.entity_id
_entity_poly.type
_entity_poly.pdbx_seq_one_letter_code
_entity_poly.pdbx_strand_id
1 'polypeptide(L)'
;MSIDRLAEQQIRLHEARRKHLDALIEKIRSRLEGHPRQAEHEAALAELVARRDRLQVQIDELRMQHPDDWHEEIEKAGLMGLWDILARDLEALLEKLGD
;
A
#
# COMPACT_ATOMS: atom_id res chain seq x y z
N MET A 1 3.62 -7.57 -28.98
CA MET A 1 3.24 -6.60 -27.94
C MET A 1 4.53 -5.96 -27.47
N SER A 2 4.66 -4.64 -27.51
CA SER A 2 5.92 -3.96 -27.18
C SER A 2 6.15 -3.93 -25.66
N ILE A 3 7.39 -4.16 -25.23
CA ILE A 3 7.84 -4.16 -23.82
C ILE A 3 7.39 -2.87 -23.10
N ASP A 4 7.40 -1.73 -23.80
CA ASP A 4 6.93 -0.44 -23.29
C ASP A 4 5.50 -0.46 -22.75
N ARG A 5 4.57 -1.17 -23.41
CA ARG A 5 3.17 -1.25 -22.96
C ARG A 5 3.02 -2.07 -21.68
N LEU A 6 3.85 -3.08 -21.50
CA LEU A 6 3.83 -3.92 -20.31
C LEU A 6 4.37 -3.15 -19.11
N ALA A 7 5.49 -2.45 -19.29
CA ALA A 7 6.04 -1.55 -18.27
C ALA A 7 5.02 -0.49 -17.86
N GLU A 8 4.43 0.25 -18.82
CA GLU A 8 3.39 1.26 -18.53
C GLU A 8 2.16 0.70 -17.80
N GLN A 9 1.78 -0.55 -18.08
CA GLN A 9 0.68 -1.21 -17.37
C GLN A 9 1.04 -1.49 -15.91
N GLN A 10 2.26 -1.96 -15.66
CA GLN A 10 2.73 -2.24 -14.31
C GLN A 10 2.89 -0.95 -13.48
N ILE A 11 3.42 0.13 -14.08
CA ILE A 11 3.48 1.47 -13.43
C ILE A 11 2.08 1.86 -12.94
N ARG A 12 1.09 1.80 -13.83
CA ARG A 12 -0.29 2.17 -13.50
C ARG A 12 -0.89 1.29 -12.41
N LEU A 13 -0.58 -0.01 -12.42
CA LEU A 13 -1.03 -0.93 -11.39
C LEU A 13 -0.45 -0.58 -10.01
N HIS A 14 0.83 -0.27 -9.94
CA HIS A 14 1.48 0.18 -8.70
C HIS A 14 0.87 1.47 -8.17
N GLU A 15 0.69 2.47 -9.04
CA GLU A 15 0.07 3.72 -8.66
C GLU A 15 -1.38 3.54 -8.18
N ALA A 16 -2.15 2.68 -8.83
CA ALA A 16 -3.52 2.37 -8.44
C ALA A 16 -3.58 1.71 -7.07
N ARG A 17 -2.71 0.73 -6.79
CA ARG A 17 -2.61 0.08 -5.48
C ARG A 17 -2.22 1.05 -4.38
N ARG A 18 -1.22 1.91 -4.62
CA ARG A 18 -0.81 2.94 -3.67
C ARG A 18 -1.96 3.89 -3.33
N LYS A 19 -2.63 4.42 -4.36
CA LYS A 19 -3.80 5.30 -4.18
C LYS A 19 -4.93 4.62 -3.41
N HIS A 20 -5.14 3.31 -3.63
CA HIS A 20 -6.13 2.54 -2.89
C HIS A 20 -5.79 2.45 -1.40
N LEU A 21 -4.53 2.15 -1.05
CA LEU A 21 -4.11 2.13 0.36
C LEU A 21 -4.24 3.51 1.02
N ASP A 22 -3.82 4.56 0.33
CA ASP A 22 -3.97 5.95 0.81
C ASP A 22 -5.44 6.27 1.10
N ALA A 23 -6.36 5.88 0.21
CA ALA A 23 -7.78 6.08 0.41
C ALA A 23 -8.33 5.30 1.62
N LEU A 24 -7.87 4.07 1.85
CA LEU A 24 -8.25 3.29 3.04
C LEU A 24 -7.74 3.96 4.32
N ILE A 25 -6.48 4.39 4.35
CA ILE A 25 -5.87 5.09 5.50
C ILE A 25 -6.67 6.34 5.85
N GLU A 26 -6.97 7.20 4.88
CA GLU A 26 -7.75 8.43 5.12
C GLU A 26 -9.17 8.13 5.62
N LYS A 27 -9.80 7.09 5.09
CA LYS A 27 -11.13 6.66 5.55
C LYS A 27 -11.10 6.13 7.00
N ILE A 28 -10.05 5.39 7.38
CA ILE A 28 -9.85 4.92 8.75
C ILE A 28 -9.63 6.12 9.67
N ARG A 29 -8.75 7.07 9.31
CA ARG A 29 -8.52 8.30 10.08
C ARG A 29 -9.81 9.05 10.36
N SER A 30 -10.63 9.26 9.34
CA SER A 30 -11.93 9.93 9.48
C SER A 30 -12.90 9.18 10.39
N ARG A 31 -12.88 7.84 10.42
CA ARG A 31 -13.72 7.05 11.35
C ARG A 31 -13.18 6.98 12.78
N LEU A 32 -11.87 7.18 12.95
CA LEU A 32 -11.24 7.20 14.27
C LEU A 32 -11.59 8.45 15.07
N GLU A 33 -11.90 9.56 14.38
CA GLU A 33 -12.32 10.81 15.00
C GLU A 33 -13.57 10.60 15.88
N GLY A 34 -13.38 10.60 17.20
CA GLY A 34 -14.46 10.41 18.17
C GLY A 34 -14.82 8.95 18.48
N HIS A 35 -14.03 7.98 18.02
CA HIS A 35 -14.27 6.57 18.31
C HIS A 35 -13.90 6.21 19.77
N PRO A 36 -14.71 5.43 20.52
CA PRO A 36 -14.44 5.11 21.93
C PRO A 36 -13.11 4.38 22.18
N ARG A 37 -12.61 3.66 21.16
CA ARG A 37 -11.31 2.94 21.17
C ARG A 37 -10.26 3.58 20.26
N GLN A 38 -10.35 4.88 20.03
CA GLN A 38 -9.48 5.63 19.12
C GLN A 38 -8.00 5.29 19.31
N ALA A 39 -7.48 5.35 20.55
CA ALA A 39 -6.05 5.12 20.82
C ALA A 39 -5.56 3.71 20.42
N GLU A 40 -6.38 2.67 20.60
CA GLU A 40 -6.03 1.30 20.21
C GLU A 40 -5.93 1.16 18.69
N HIS A 41 -6.93 1.68 17.99
CA HIS A 41 -6.99 1.59 16.54
C HIS A 41 -6.04 2.57 15.84
N GLU A 42 -5.71 3.71 16.46
CA GLU A 42 -4.66 4.62 16.00
C GLU A 42 -3.29 3.96 16.03
N ALA A 43 -2.97 3.20 17.09
CA ALA A 43 -1.72 2.45 17.15
C ALA A 43 -1.65 1.40 16.03
N ALA A 44 -2.73 0.65 15.83
CA ALA A 44 -2.83 -0.31 14.73
C ALA A 44 -2.68 0.36 13.36
N LEU A 45 -3.35 1.50 13.14
CA LEU A 45 -3.22 2.27 11.91
C LEU A 45 -1.79 2.78 11.71
N ALA A 46 -1.13 3.29 12.75
CA ALA A 46 0.23 3.79 12.68
C ALA A 46 1.22 2.70 12.25
N GLU A 47 1.06 1.47 12.75
CA GLU A 47 1.86 0.32 12.31
C GLU A 47 1.65 0.00 10.82
N LEU A 48 0.40 0.02 10.35
CA LEU A 48 0.08 -0.25 8.94
C LEU A 48 0.61 0.86 8.02
N VAL A 49 0.51 2.12 8.43
CA VAL A 49 1.09 3.26 7.70
C VAL A 49 2.62 3.12 7.62
N ALA A 50 3.28 2.77 8.72
CA ALA A 50 4.72 2.55 8.71
C ALA A 50 5.15 1.40 7.77
N ARG A 51 4.35 0.32 7.69
CA ARG A 51 4.58 -0.78 6.73
C ARG A 51 4.38 -0.30 5.29
N ARG A 52 3.34 0.49 5.02
CA ARG A 52 3.11 1.13 3.71
C ARG A 52 4.32 1.92 3.27
N ASP A 53 4.80 2.80 4.14
CA ASP A 53 5.89 3.73 3.84
C ASP A 53 7.18 2.97 3.55
N ARG A 54 7.49 1.93 4.34
CA ARG A 54 8.65 1.06 4.08
C ARG A 54 8.56 0.35 2.73
N LEU A 55 7.38 -0.17 2.38
CA LEU A 55 7.15 -0.82 1.09
C LEU A 55 7.31 0.15 -0.08
N GLN A 56 6.85 1.40 0.10
CA GLN A 56 7.05 2.46 -0.88
C GLN A 56 8.53 2.80 -1.06
N VAL A 57 9.30 2.92 0.03
CA VAL A 57 10.75 3.16 -0.04
C VAL A 57 11.45 2.05 -0.81
N GLN A 58 11.14 0.78 -0.53
CA GLN A 58 11.74 -0.35 -1.27
C GLN A 58 11.44 -0.29 -2.77
N ILE A 59 10.23 0.11 -3.14
CA ILE A 59 9.86 0.30 -4.56
C ILE A 59 10.63 1.46 -5.18
N ASP A 60 10.76 2.58 -4.48
CA ASP A 60 11.49 3.73 -5.00
C ASP A 60 13.00 3.44 -5.13
N GLU A 61 13.57 2.66 -4.21
CA GLU A 61 14.94 2.15 -4.30
C GLU A 61 15.13 1.24 -5.52
N LEU A 62 14.22 0.28 -5.73
CA LEU A 62 14.25 -0.58 -6.92
C LEU A 62 14.12 0.24 -8.21
N ARG A 63 13.24 1.25 -8.24
CA ARG A 63 13.10 2.16 -9.39
C ARG A 63 14.38 2.94 -9.71
N MET A 64 15.15 3.30 -8.68
CA MET A 64 16.43 4.00 -8.87
C MET A 64 17.55 3.07 -9.32
N GLN A 65 17.60 1.85 -8.76
CA GLN A 65 18.63 0.85 -9.06
C GLN A 65 18.42 0.17 -10.42
N HIS A 66 17.15 -0.03 -10.80
CA HIS A 66 16.71 -0.83 -11.95
C HIS A 66 15.72 -0.03 -12.82
N PRO A 67 16.12 1.11 -13.41
CA PRO A 67 15.18 2.02 -14.07
C PRO A 67 14.41 1.38 -15.24
N ASP A 68 15.01 0.40 -15.91
CA ASP A 68 14.42 -0.27 -17.08
C ASP A 68 13.61 -1.53 -16.71
N ASP A 69 13.92 -2.19 -15.58
CA ASP A 69 13.41 -3.51 -15.20
C ASP A 69 12.88 -3.61 -13.75
N TRP A 70 12.74 -2.49 -13.04
CA TRP A 70 12.30 -2.47 -11.63
C TRP A 70 10.99 -3.22 -11.36
N HIS A 71 10.09 -3.30 -12.34
CA HIS A 71 8.84 -4.06 -12.22
C HIS A 71 9.10 -5.57 -12.04
N GLU A 72 10.07 -6.12 -12.77
CA GLU A 72 10.48 -7.52 -12.60
C GLU A 72 11.14 -7.71 -11.24
N GLU A 73 11.94 -6.75 -10.78
CA GLU A 73 12.58 -6.82 -9.47
C GLU A 73 11.57 -6.75 -8.32
N ILE A 74 10.52 -5.94 -8.44
CA ILE A 74 9.40 -5.93 -7.51
C ILE A 74 8.68 -7.29 -7.48
N GLU A 75 8.45 -7.89 -8.64
CA GLU A 75 7.80 -9.20 -8.74
C GLU A 75 8.66 -10.30 -8.11
N LYS A 76 9.96 -10.32 -8.42
CA LYS A 76 10.95 -11.24 -7.81
C LYS A 76 11.05 -11.06 -6.31
N ALA A 77 11.00 -9.82 -5.81
CA ALA A 77 11.01 -9.50 -4.40
C ALA A 77 9.66 -9.79 -3.70
N GLY A 78 8.61 -10.17 -4.44
CA GLY A 78 7.30 -10.49 -3.89
C GLY A 78 6.57 -9.29 -3.28
N LEU A 79 7.00 -8.06 -3.58
CA LEU A 79 6.45 -6.85 -2.98
C LEU A 79 4.97 -6.65 -3.34
N MET A 80 4.51 -7.22 -4.45
CA MET A 80 3.09 -7.25 -4.83
C MET A 80 2.21 -7.98 -3.82
N GLY A 81 2.68 -9.10 -3.28
CA GLY A 81 1.94 -9.83 -2.24
C GLY A 81 1.83 -9.01 -0.97
N LEU A 82 2.85 -8.21 -0.65
CA LEU A 82 2.84 -7.32 0.51
C LEU A 82 1.82 -6.18 0.37
N TRP A 83 1.64 -5.61 -0.83
CA TRP A 83 0.60 -4.62 -1.09
C TRP A 83 -0.80 -5.20 -0.84
N ASP A 84 -1.06 -6.41 -1.32
CA ASP A 84 -2.38 -7.04 -1.18
C ASP A 84 -2.66 -7.46 0.28
N ILE A 85 -1.65 -7.88 1.03
CA ILE A 85 -1.76 -8.15 2.48
C ILE A 85 -2.08 -6.85 3.23
N LEU A 86 -1.35 -5.77 2.93
CA LEU A 86 -1.55 -4.49 3.59
C LEU A 86 -2.92 -3.89 3.28
N ALA A 87 -3.43 -4.08 2.06
CA ALA A 87 -4.81 -3.72 1.71
C ALA A 87 -5.82 -4.43 2.62
N ARG A 88 -5.69 -5.76 2.77
CA ARG A 88 -6.58 -6.57 3.61
C ARG A 88 -6.52 -6.16 5.08
N ASP A 89 -5.32 -5.88 5.59
CA ASP A 89 -5.16 -5.45 6.99
C ASP A 89 -5.84 -4.09 7.24
N LEU A 90 -5.73 -3.16 6.29
CA LEU A 90 -6.42 -1.86 6.35
C LEU A 90 -7.94 -2.03 6.22
N GLU A 91 -8.42 -2.87 5.32
CA GLU A 91 -9.85 -3.20 5.18
C GLU A 91 -10.41 -3.80 6.47
N ALA A 92 -9.70 -4.77 7.07
CA ALA A 92 -10.11 -5.39 8.33
C ALA A 92 -10.11 -4.39 9.51
N LEU A 93 -9.18 -3.44 9.53
CA LEU A 93 -9.21 -2.36 10.53
C LEU A 93 -10.39 -1.41 10.29
N LEU A 94 -10.69 -1.09 9.03
CA LEU A 94 -11.82 -0.25 8.67
C LEU A 94 -13.18 -0.88 9.00
N GLU A 95 -13.31 -2.20 8.84
CA GLU A 95 -14.49 -2.98 9.23
C GLU A 95 -14.73 -2.90 10.73
N LYS A 96 -13.69 -3.08 11.56
CA LYS A 96 -13.76 -2.96 13.02
C LYS A 96 -14.18 -1.58 13.53
N LEU A 97 -14.05 -0.54 12.70
CA LEU A 97 -14.50 0.82 13.00
C LEU A 97 -15.91 1.12 12.48
N GLY A 98 -16.50 0.21 11.71
CA GLY A 98 -17.84 0.33 11.14
C GLY A 98 -18.91 -0.51 11.84
N ASP A 99 -18.51 -1.52 12.63
CA ASP A 99 -19.34 -2.25 13.59
C ASP A 99 -19.44 -1.48 14.93
#